data_AF-A0A131ZBF1-F1
#
_entry.id   AF-A0A131ZBF1-F1
#
_cell.length_a   1.000
_cell.length_b   1.000
_cell.length_c   1.000
_cell.angle_alpha   90.00
_cell.angle_beta   90.00
_cell.angle_gamma   90.00
#
_symmetry.space_group_name_H-M   'P 1'
#
loop_
_entity.id
_entity.type
_entity.pdbx_description
1 polymer ?
#
loop_
_entity_poly.entity_id
_entity_poly.type
_entity_poly.pdbx_seq_one_letter_code
_entity_poly.pdbx_strand_id
1 'polypeptide(L)'
;VRRFNYICKLLHLLITENLTTLSGCASRVLFTMLEEVASQVADSRQNTHILQLLLEDLERTLRKYHCWGRPLGSSQLWEQHLQTLQRIWNVQRHIDLSNPTPDDSTPQFPHLPPELLREVLLRLADYRDLARSGESHPVLAALLQEEHVWRRLCLFHFGPQLVEQWLQQPPEKLDGAPGWQRLFHRLRKKHGLREEYADSLLLCRHCRCLFWKTGKTSTV
;
A
#
# COMPACT_ATOMS: atom_id res chain seq x y z
N VAL A 1 -3.65 12.10 -4.59
CA VAL A 1 -2.87 10.84 -4.63
C VAL A 1 -1.55 10.91 -3.85
N ARG A 2 -0.64 11.86 -4.12
CA ARG A 2 0.72 11.86 -3.51
C ARG A 2 0.78 11.87 -1.97
N ARG A 3 0.00 12.73 -1.30
CA ARG A 3 -0.07 12.80 0.17
C ARG A 3 -0.94 11.70 0.79
N PHE A 4 -1.85 11.14 0.01
CA PHE A 4 -2.79 10.11 0.45
C PHE A 4 -2.06 8.84 0.92
N ASN A 5 -1.11 8.33 0.10
CA ASN A 5 -0.34 7.13 0.46
C ASN A 5 0.50 7.33 1.73
N TYR A 6 1.02 8.54 1.96
CA TYR A 6 1.73 8.85 3.20
C TYR A 6 0.77 8.82 4.40
N ILE A 7 -0.41 9.44 4.28
CA ILE A 7 -1.43 9.43 5.34
C ILE A 7 -1.85 7.99 5.63
N CYS A 8 -2.14 7.17 4.62
CA CYS A 8 -2.48 5.76 4.82
C CYS A 8 -1.36 4.98 5.51
N LYS A 9 -0.07 5.21 5.16
CA LYS A 9 1.05 4.58 5.86
C LYS A 9 1.11 5.02 7.33
N LEU A 10 0.94 6.31 7.60
CA LEU A 10 0.91 6.83 8.95
C LEU A 10 -0.21 6.19 9.78
N LEU A 11 -1.42 6.11 9.22
CA LEU A 11 -2.55 5.44 9.86
C LEU A 11 -2.26 3.96 10.10
N HIS A 12 -1.70 3.25 9.12
CA HIS A 12 -1.29 1.86 9.28
C HIS A 12 -0.32 1.71 10.45
N LEU A 13 0.76 2.50 10.52
CA LEU A 13 1.74 2.45 11.62
C LEU A 13 1.10 2.76 12.98
N LEU A 14 0.21 3.76 13.04
CA LEU A 14 -0.52 4.09 14.26
C LEU A 14 -1.41 2.93 14.72
N ILE A 15 -2.09 2.26 13.78
CA ILE A 15 -2.95 1.11 14.05
C ILE A 15 -2.12 -0.09 14.50
N THR A 16 -1.06 -0.45 13.78
CA THR A 16 -0.33 -1.71 14.02
C THR A 16 0.67 -1.62 15.17
N GLU A 17 1.26 -0.45 15.41
CA GLU A 17 2.38 -0.31 16.35
C GLU A 17 2.04 0.51 17.60
N ASN A 18 1.14 1.49 17.50
CA ASN A 18 0.96 2.50 18.56
C ASN A 18 -0.46 2.64 19.09
N LEU A 19 -1.43 1.84 18.61
CA LEU A 19 -2.84 2.10 18.91
C LEU A 19 -3.16 2.16 20.41
N THR A 20 -2.47 1.35 21.21
CA THR A 20 -2.63 1.31 22.68
C THR A 20 -1.90 2.40 23.44
N THR A 21 -0.90 3.04 22.83
CA THR A 21 -0.14 4.14 23.45
C THR A 21 -0.78 5.49 23.18
N LEU A 22 -1.76 5.55 22.27
CA LEU A 22 -2.51 6.76 21.97
C LEU A 22 -3.43 7.17 23.12
N SER A 23 -3.47 8.46 23.41
CA SER A 23 -4.48 9.03 24.30
C SER A 23 -5.88 8.92 23.68
N GLY A 24 -6.94 8.95 24.50
CA GLY A 24 -8.31 8.90 23.99
C GLY A 24 -8.66 10.04 23.01
N CYS A 25 -8.02 11.20 23.14
CA CYS A 25 -8.17 12.27 22.14
C CYS A 25 -7.47 11.92 20.83
N ALA A 26 -6.25 11.37 20.89
CA ALA A 26 -5.51 10.95 19.71
C ALA A 26 -6.20 9.76 18.99
N SER A 27 -6.77 8.81 19.74
CA SER A 27 -7.55 7.72 19.14
C SER A 27 -8.79 8.25 18.42
N ARG A 28 -9.52 9.22 18.97
CA ARG A 28 -10.64 9.86 18.27
C ARG A 28 -10.20 10.50 16.95
N VAL A 29 -9.10 11.25 16.95
CA VAL A 29 -8.55 11.85 15.74
C VAL A 29 -8.16 10.80 14.71
N LEU A 30 -7.55 9.67 15.13
CA LEU A 30 -7.24 8.55 14.25
C LEU A 30 -8.48 8.01 13.53
N PHE A 31 -9.56 7.77 14.28
CA PHE A 31 -10.81 7.26 13.71
C PHE A 31 -11.47 8.28 12.77
N THR A 32 -11.46 9.58 13.12
CA THR A 32 -11.93 10.63 12.21
C THR A 32 -11.10 10.68 10.93
N MET A 33 -9.77 10.57 11.02
CA MET A 33 -8.93 10.51 9.82
C MET A 33 -9.22 9.27 8.95
N LEU A 34 -9.52 8.13 9.56
CA LEU A 34 -9.94 6.92 8.83
C LEU A 34 -11.28 7.10 8.11
N GLU A 35 -12.24 7.81 8.71
CA GLU A 35 -13.49 8.18 8.05
C GLU A 35 -13.25 9.07 6.84
N GLU A 36 -12.40 10.09 6.97
CA GLU A 36 -12.04 10.97 5.85
C GLU A 36 -11.34 10.21 4.72
N VAL A 37 -10.46 9.26 5.06
CA VAL A 37 -9.84 8.36 4.07
C VAL A 37 -10.91 7.51 3.37
N ALA A 38 -11.89 6.99 4.11
CA ALA A 38 -12.97 6.20 3.53
C ALA A 38 -13.85 7.02 2.58
N SER A 39 -14.24 8.23 2.97
CA SER A 39 -14.98 9.17 2.13
C SER A 39 -14.20 9.50 0.86
N GLN A 40 -12.91 9.82 0.99
CA GLN A 40 -12.06 10.11 -0.17
C GLN A 40 -11.93 8.91 -1.13
N VAL A 41 -11.83 7.69 -0.60
CA VAL A 41 -11.75 6.45 -1.40
C VAL A 41 -13.08 6.15 -2.07
N ALA A 42 -14.21 6.41 -1.42
CA ALA A 42 -15.54 6.27 -2.01
C ALA A 42 -15.76 7.27 -3.16
N ASP A 43 -15.36 8.53 -2.98
CA ASP A 43 -15.50 9.58 -3.98
C ASP A 43 -14.57 9.35 -5.18
N SER A 44 -13.32 8.99 -4.92
CA SER A 44 -12.31 8.80 -5.99
C SER A 44 -12.39 7.45 -6.67
N ARG A 45 -13.00 6.45 -6.02
CA ARG A 45 -13.00 5.02 -6.42
C ARG A 45 -11.61 4.46 -6.67
N GLN A 46 -10.59 5.02 -6.03
CA GLN A 46 -9.20 4.61 -6.12
C GLN A 46 -8.68 4.11 -4.78
N ASN A 47 -7.69 3.22 -4.80
CA ASN A 47 -7.03 2.70 -3.59
C ASN A 47 -7.98 2.00 -2.59
N THR A 48 -9.07 1.40 -3.08
CA THR A 48 -10.03 0.63 -2.27
C THR A 48 -9.34 -0.47 -1.46
N HIS A 49 -8.32 -1.10 -2.03
CA HIS A 49 -7.52 -2.11 -1.34
C HIS A 49 -6.76 -1.56 -0.13
N ILE A 50 -6.23 -0.33 -0.20
CA ILE A 50 -5.50 0.29 0.92
C ILE A 50 -6.45 0.52 2.10
N LEU A 51 -7.67 1.02 1.83
CA LEU A 51 -8.71 1.17 2.85
C LEU A 51 -9.06 -0.18 3.47
N GLN A 52 -9.25 -1.22 2.65
CA GLN A 52 -9.55 -2.56 3.13
C GLN A 52 -8.45 -3.10 4.06
N LEU A 53 -7.18 -2.97 3.68
CA LEU A 53 -6.05 -3.39 4.52
C LEU A 53 -6.05 -2.66 5.87
N LEU A 54 -6.22 -1.33 5.87
CA LEU A 54 -6.29 -0.54 7.10
C LEU A 54 -7.41 -0.99 8.03
N LEU A 55 -8.58 -1.32 7.48
CA LEU A 55 -9.73 -1.80 8.24
C LEU A 55 -9.50 -3.19 8.82
N GLU A 56 -8.94 -4.11 8.03
CA GLU A 56 -8.59 -5.47 8.48
C GLU A 56 -7.52 -5.43 9.57
N ASP A 57 -6.50 -4.58 9.43
CA ASP A 57 -5.45 -4.40 10.43
C ASP A 57 -5.99 -3.77 11.71
N LEU A 58 -6.89 -2.79 11.59
CA LEU A 58 -7.57 -2.18 12.74
C LEU A 58 -8.43 -3.20 13.47
N GLU A 59 -9.25 -3.97 12.75
CA GLU A 59 -10.09 -5.00 13.35
C GLU A 59 -9.26 -6.08 14.05
N ARG A 60 -8.18 -6.55 13.40
CA ARG A 60 -7.26 -7.53 14.00
C ARG A 60 -6.64 -7.00 15.28
N THR A 61 -6.21 -5.74 15.26
CA THR A 61 -5.63 -5.05 16.42
C THR A 61 -6.65 -4.90 17.54
N LEU A 62 -7.87 -4.44 17.25
CA LEU A 62 -8.95 -4.29 18.22
C LEU A 62 -9.34 -5.64 18.86
N ARG A 63 -9.48 -6.71 18.06
CA ARG A 63 -9.77 -8.07 18.55
C ARG A 63 -8.67 -8.58 19.48
N LYS A 64 -7.40 -8.37 19.11
CA LYS A 64 -6.26 -8.73 19.96
C LYS A 64 -6.35 -8.02 21.31
N TYR A 65 -6.74 -6.77 21.37
CA TYR A 65 -6.81 -6.08 22.68
C TYR A 65 -8.07 -6.40 23.48
N HIS A 66 -9.20 -6.64 22.82
CA HIS A 66 -10.41 -7.12 23.49
C HIS A 66 -10.18 -8.45 24.23
N CYS A 67 -9.41 -9.36 23.65
CA CYS A 67 -9.13 -10.67 24.26
C CYS A 67 -8.09 -10.62 25.40
N TRP A 68 -7.27 -9.57 25.49
CA TRP A 68 -6.09 -9.54 26.37
C TRP A 68 -6.06 -8.35 27.34
N GLY A 69 -7.11 -7.53 27.46
CA GLY A 69 -7.14 -6.40 28.40
C GLY A 69 -8.39 -5.51 28.35
N ARG A 70 -8.31 -4.35 29.06
CA ARG A 70 -9.37 -3.33 29.08
C ARG A 70 -9.60 -2.75 27.67
N PRO A 71 -10.86 -2.43 27.29
CA PRO A 71 -11.15 -1.80 26.01
C PRO A 71 -10.32 -0.52 25.82
N LEU A 72 -10.01 -0.16 24.57
CA LEU A 72 -9.29 1.10 24.29
C LEU A 72 -10.12 2.28 24.82
N GLY A 73 -9.67 2.88 25.92
CA GLY A 73 -10.36 3.97 26.60
C GLY A 73 -11.56 3.52 27.44
N SER A 74 -12.57 4.38 27.57
CA SER A 74 -13.82 4.03 28.28
C SER A 74 -14.67 3.08 27.43
N SER A 75 -15.57 2.33 28.05
CA SER A 75 -16.51 1.45 27.33
C SER A 75 -17.34 2.23 26.28
N GLN A 76 -17.71 3.46 26.60
CA GLN A 76 -18.42 4.34 25.67
C GLN A 76 -17.55 4.73 24.47
N LEU A 77 -16.27 5.07 24.69
CA LEU A 77 -15.35 5.40 23.61
C LEU A 77 -15.10 4.18 22.71
N TRP A 78 -15.03 3.00 23.30
CA TRP A 78 -14.92 1.73 22.59
C TRP A 78 -16.13 1.44 21.69
N GLU A 79 -17.34 1.60 22.21
CA GLU A 79 -18.57 1.46 21.41
C GLU A 79 -18.60 2.44 20.23
N GLN A 80 -18.19 3.69 20.46
CA GLN A 80 -18.06 4.69 19.39
C GLN A 80 -17.06 4.28 18.31
N HIS A 81 -15.92 3.70 18.70
CA HIS A 81 -14.92 3.18 17.77
C HIS A 81 -15.48 2.02 16.93
N LEU A 82 -16.21 1.09 17.54
CA LEU A 82 -16.86 -0.01 16.83
C LEU A 82 -17.94 0.48 15.85
N GLN A 83 -18.78 1.42 16.27
CA GLN A 83 -19.79 2.03 15.39
C GLN A 83 -19.15 2.75 14.21
N THR A 84 -18.04 3.46 14.44
CA THR A 84 -17.29 4.14 13.38
C THR A 84 -16.70 3.15 12.39
N LEU A 85 -16.10 2.07 12.89
CA LEU A 85 -15.57 0.99 12.04
C LEU A 85 -16.67 0.35 11.18
N GLN A 86 -17.86 0.11 11.75
CA GLN A 86 -19.01 -0.40 10.99
C GLN A 86 -19.47 0.57 9.89
N ARG A 87 -19.53 1.88 10.19
CA ARG A 87 -19.87 2.91 9.19
C ARG A 87 -18.87 2.91 8.03
N ILE A 88 -17.57 2.83 8.33
CA ILE A 88 -16.53 2.80 7.30
C ILE A 88 -16.63 1.51 6.46
N TRP A 89 -16.87 0.36 7.08
CA TRP A 89 -17.11 -0.89 6.36
C TRP A 89 -18.32 -0.80 5.42
N ASN A 90 -19.40 -0.16 5.86
CA ASN A 90 -20.56 0.07 4.99
C ASN A 90 -20.15 0.93 3.79
N VAL A 91 -19.43 2.03 3.99
CA VAL A 91 -18.93 2.84 2.87
C VAL A 91 -18.09 1.99 1.90
N GLN A 92 -17.14 1.21 2.41
CA GLN A 92 -16.27 0.35 1.60
C GLN A 92 -17.05 -0.67 0.75
N ARG A 93 -18.14 -1.25 1.28
CA ARG A 93 -19.00 -2.22 0.57
C ARG A 93 -19.81 -1.61 -0.57
N HIS A 94 -20.09 -0.31 -0.53
CA HIS A 94 -20.87 0.39 -1.56
C HIS A 94 -19.99 1.05 -2.62
N ILE A 95 -18.67 0.81 -2.59
CA ILE A 95 -17.77 1.27 -3.65
C ILE A 95 -17.90 0.30 -4.83
N ASP A 96 -18.94 0.52 -5.65
CA ASP A 96 -19.12 -0.20 -6.90
C ASP A 96 -18.09 0.29 -7.92
N LEU A 97 -17.09 -0.57 -8.18
CA LEU A 97 -16.28 -0.50 -9.39
C LEU A 97 -17.14 -1.04 -10.52
N SER A 98 -18.07 -0.22 -11.02
CA SER A 98 -18.92 -0.59 -12.16
C SER A 98 -18.02 -0.98 -13.32
N ASN A 99 -17.95 -2.28 -13.64
CA ASN A 99 -17.34 -2.71 -14.89
C ASN A 99 -18.20 -2.14 -16.00
N PRO A 100 -17.62 -1.42 -16.98
CA PRO A 100 -18.39 -1.01 -18.15
C PRO A 100 -19.03 -2.27 -18.75
N THR A 101 -20.31 -2.17 -19.13
CA THR A 101 -21.00 -3.26 -19.83
C THR A 101 -20.14 -3.65 -21.03
N PRO A 102 -19.72 -4.92 -21.15
CA PRO A 102 -18.84 -5.34 -22.23
C PRO A 102 -19.60 -5.18 -23.54
N ASP A 103 -19.31 -4.09 -24.26
CA ASP A 103 -19.66 -3.98 -25.66
C ASP A 103 -18.50 -4.61 -26.44
N ASP A 104 -18.81 -5.53 -27.37
CA ASP A 104 -17.83 -6.27 -28.17
C ASP A 104 -16.90 -5.35 -28.98
N SER A 105 -17.26 -4.07 -29.10
CA SER A 105 -16.49 -3.01 -29.76
C SER A 105 -15.41 -2.35 -28.90
N THR A 106 -15.41 -2.57 -27.58
CA THR A 106 -14.46 -1.92 -26.66
C THR A 106 -13.16 -2.73 -26.52
N PRO A 107 -11.99 -2.17 -26.89
CA PRO A 107 -10.73 -2.88 -26.75
C PRO A 107 -10.43 -3.12 -25.27
N GLN A 108 -10.41 -4.38 -24.86
CA GLN A 108 -10.08 -4.77 -23.49
C GLN A 108 -8.58 -4.69 -23.25
N PHE A 109 -8.19 -4.40 -22.01
CA PHE A 109 -6.79 -4.32 -21.61
C PHE A 109 -5.94 -5.50 -22.09
N PRO A 110 -6.35 -6.78 -21.96
CA PRO A 110 -5.52 -7.91 -22.38
C PRO A 110 -5.37 -8.09 -23.89
N HIS A 111 -6.15 -7.36 -24.70
CA HIS A 111 -6.03 -7.37 -26.16
C HIS A 111 -4.96 -6.38 -26.68
N LEU A 112 -4.37 -5.56 -25.81
CA LEU A 112 -3.25 -4.70 -26.17
C LEU A 112 -2.03 -5.54 -26.55
N PRO A 113 -1.16 -5.03 -27.46
CA PRO A 113 0.12 -5.66 -27.76
C PRO A 113 0.94 -5.94 -26.48
N PRO A 114 1.66 -7.07 -26.42
CA PRO A 114 2.41 -7.48 -25.22
C PRO A 114 3.46 -6.45 -24.80
N GLU A 115 3.99 -5.66 -25.73
CA GLU A 115 4.92 -4.56 -25.45
C GLU A 115 4.29 -3.46 -24.60
N LEU A 116 3.03 -3.10 -24.88
CA LEU A 116 2.31 -2.08 -24.10
C LEU A 116 1.93 -2.61 -22.71
N LEU A 117 1.49 -3.87 -22.65
CA LEU A 117 1.21 -4.55 -21.39
C LEU A 117 2.46 -4.62 -20.51
N ARG A 118 3.61 -4.92 -21.11
CA ARG A 118 4.91 -4.93 -20.42
C ARG A 118 5.26 -3.55 -19.86
N GLU A 119 5.09 -2.48 -20.64
CA GLU A 119 5.33 -1.12 -20.15
C GLU A 119 4.45 -0.77 -18.96
N VAL A 120 3.17 -1.20 -18.96
CA VAL A 120 2.29 -1.02 -17.81
C VAL A 120 2.81 -1.78 -16.58
N LEU A 121 3.17 -3.06 -16.74
CA LEU A 121 3.74 -3.87 -15.65
C LEU A 121 5.04 -3.25 -15.10
N LEU A 122 5.90 -2.70 -15.97
CA LEU A 122 7.15 -2.03 -15.57
C LEU A 122 6.94 -0.75 -14.74
N ARG A 123 5.72 -0.17 -14.75
CA ARG A 123 5.36 0.97 -13.89
C ARG A 123 4.82 0.56 -12.53
N LEU A 124 4.51 -0.72 -12.32
CA LEU A 124 4.07 -1.21 -11.02
C LEU A 124 5.27 -1.30 -10.07
N ALA A 125 5.18 -0.56 -8.97
CA ALA A 125 6.20 -0.50 -7.93
C ALA A 125 5.94 -1.50 -6.79
N ASP A 126 4.79 -2.17 -6.74
CA ASP A 126 4.50 -3.19 -5.73
C ASP A 126 4.51 -4.59 -6.37
N TYR A 127 5.29 -5.50 -5.79
CA TYR A 127 5.35 -6.90 -6.24
C TYR A 127 4.02 -7.63 -6.09
N ARG A 128 3.15 -7.20 -5.17
CA ARG A 128 1.82 -7.79 -4.95
C ARG A 128 0.88 -7.45 -6.10
N ASP A 129 0.96 -6.22 -6.60
CA ASP A 129 0.19 -5.78 -7.76
C ASP A 129 0.65 -6.52 -9.02
N LEU A 130 1.96 -6.75 -9.16
CA LEU A 130 2.51 -7.61 -10.21
C LEU A 130 1.97 -9.05 -10.09
N ALA A 131 2.04 -9.66 -8.91
CA ALA A 131 1.53 -11.02 -8.70
C ALA A 131 0.05 -11.16 -9.05
N ARG A 132 -0.80 -10.24 -8.55
CA ARG A 132 -2.24 -10.21 -8.86
C ARG A 132 -2.53 -9.97 -10.33
N SER A 133 -1.72 -9.16 -11.00
CA SER A 133 -1.83 -8.95 -12.45
C SER A 133 -1.62 -10.27 -13.20
N GLY A 134 -0.65 -11.08 -12.78
CA GLY A 134 -0.42 -12.42 -13.34
C GLY A 134 -1.58 -13.37 -13.10
N GLU A 135 -2.17 -13.35 -11.91
CA GLU A 135 -3.34 -14.16 -11.56
C GLU A 135 -4.59 -13.77 -12.37
N SER A 136 -4.67 -12.52 -12.83
CA SER A 136 -5.84 -12.00 -13.54
C SER A 136 -5.94 -12.42 -15.02
N HIS A 137 -4.81 -12.59 -15.72
CA HIS A 137 -4.82 -12.92 -17.15
C HIS A 137 -3.55 -13.66 -17.61
N PRO A 138 -3.66 -14.70 -18.46
CA PRO A 138 -2.53 -15.52 -18.89
C PRO A 138 -1.43 -14.74 -19.63
N VAL A 139 -1.80 -13.74 -20.44
CA VAL A 139 -0.79 -12.89 -21.12
C VAL A 139 0.10 -12.14 -20.12
N LEU A 140 -0.47 -11.65 -19.02
CA LEU A 140 0.27 -10.95 -17.98
C LEU A 140 1.13 -11.94 -17.19
N ALA A 141 0.59 -13.14 -16.91
CA ALA A 141 1.37 -14.22 -16.30
C ALA A 141 2.61 -14.59 -17.12
N ALA A 142 2.47 -14.65 -18.46
CA ALA A 142 3.59 -14.93 -19.36
C ALA A 142 4.64 -13.80 -19.34
N LEU A 143 4.20 -12.54 -19.38
CA LEU A 143 5.11 -11.38 -19.29
C LEU A 143 5.87 -11.32 -17.95
N LEU A 144 5.26 -11.78 -16.85
CA LEU A 144 5.91 -11.82 -15.53
C LEU A 144 6.98 -12.91 -15.40
N GLN A 145 7.03 -13.88 -16.33
CA GLN A 145 8.14 -14.83 -16.40
C GLN A 145 9.42 -14.20 -17.01
N GLU A 146 9.30 -13.03 -17.64
CA GLU A 146 10.45 -12.32 -18.19
C GLU A 146 11.32 -11.73 -17.08
N GLU A 147 12.63 -11.92 -17.20
CA GLU A 147 13.59 -11.39 -16.22
C GLU A 147 13.58 -9.85 -16.13
N HIS A 148 13.24 -9.18 -17.23
CA HIS A 148 13.28 -7.72 -17.35
C HIS A 148 12.37 -7.03 -16.31
N VAL A 149 11.16 -7.56 -16.09
CA VAL A 149 10.19 -6.96 -15.15
C VAL A 149 10.75 -6.97 -13.73
N TRP A 150 11.22 -8.14 -13.28
CA TRP A 150 11.80 -8.31 -11.95
C TRP A 150 13.15 -7.58 -11.79
N ARG A 151 13.96 -7.52 -12.84
CA ARG A 151 15.19 -6.72 -12.86
C ARG A 151 14.90 -5.25 -12.62
N ARG A 152 13.91 -4.70 -13.33
CA ARG A 152 13.52 -3.29 -13.16
C ARG A 152 13.02 -3.02 -11.74
N LEU A 153 12.22 -3.94 -11.19
CA LEU A 153 11.72 -3.85 -9.82
C LEU A 153 12.85 -3.89 -8.78
N CYS A 154 13.82 -4.79 -8.95
CA CYS A 154 15.02 -4.82 -8.09
C CYS A 154 15.78 -3.50 -8.12
N LEU A 155 16.08 -2.97 -9.31
CA LEU A 155 16.80 -1.72 -9.47
C LEU A 155 16.04 -0.53 -8.85
N PHE A 156 14.71 -0.52 -8.96
CA PHE A 156 13.87 0.52 -8.38
C PHE A 156 13.96 0.55 -6.84
N HIS A 157 13.85 -0.60 -6.17
CA HIS A 157 13.83 -0.66 -4.71
C HIS A 157 15.21 -0.67 -4.05
N PHE A 158 16.22 -1.27 -4.68
CA PHE A 158 17.51 -1.54 -4.04
C PHE A 158 18.66 -0.72 -4.63
N GLY A 159 18.46 -0.10 -5.80
CA GLY A 159 19.51 0.61 -6.52
C GLY A 159 20.52 -0.33 -7.21
N PRO A 160 21.28 0.17 -8.19
CA PRO A 160 22.17 -0.66 -9.02
C PRO A 160 23.33 -1.26 -8.22
N GLN A 161 23.97 -0.49 -7.35
CA GLN A 161 25.16 -0.91 -6.60
C GLN A 161 24.87 -2.12 -5.69
N LEU A 162 23.77 -2.08 -4.93
CA LEU A 162 23.40 -3.17 -4.03
C LEU A 162 23.00 -4.43 -4.83
N VAL A 163 22.29 -4.25 -5.94
CA VAL A 163 21.91 -5.37 -6.82
C VAL A 163 23.16 -6.05 -7.40
N GLU A 164 24.13 -5.29 -7.90
CA GLU A 164 25.38 -5.81 -8.45
C GLU A 164 26.19 -6.61 -7.41
N GLN A 165 26.28 -6.12 -6.18
CA GLN A 165 26.94 -6.85 -5.08
C GLN A 165 26.31 -8.22 -4.81
N TRP A 166 24.99 -8.33 -4.92
CA TRP A 166 24.27 -9.58 -4.69
C TRP A 166 24.35 -10.55 -5.87
N LEU A 167 24.48 -10.03 -7.09
CA LEU A 167 24.70 -10.86 -8.29
C LEU A 167 26.07 -11.53 -8.29
N GLN A 168 27.06 -10.95 -7.62
CA GLN A 168 28.40 -11.52 -7.49
C GLN A 168 28.50 -12.64 -6.43
N GLN A 169 27.45 -12.87 -5.65
CA GLN A 169 27.41 -13.96 -4.67
C GLN A 169 27.19 -15.31 -5.36
N PRO A 170 27.81 -16.40 -4.89
CA PRO A 170 27.67 -17.71 -5.51
C PRO A 170 26.20 -18.15 -5.51
N PRO A 171 25.70 -18.74 -6.61
CA PRO A 171 24.33 -19.25 -6.66
C PRO A 171 24.19 -20.43 -5.69
N GLU A 172 23.43 -20.24 -4.61
CA GLU A 172 23.00 -21.35 -3.78
C GLU A 172 22.16 -22.31 -4.63
N LYS A 173 22.49 -23.60 -4.55
CA LYS A 173 21.73 -24.67 -5.19
C LYS A 173 20.34 -24.72 -4.58
N LEU A 174 19.29 -24.54 -5.38
CA LEU A 174 17.97 -25.20 -5.31
C LEU A 174 16.98 -24.57 -6.32
N ASP A 175 16.02 -25.41 -6.73
CA ASP A 175 15.17 -25.32 -7.93
C ASP A 175 14.17 -24.15 -8.01
N GLY A 176 13.87 -23.73 -9.25
CA GLY A 176 12.64 -23.00 -9.64
C GLY A 176 12.64 -21.46 -9.54
N ALA A 177 12.09 -20.80 -10.58
CA ALA A 177 11.93 -19.36 -10.88
C ALA A 177 13.16 -18.59 -11.43
N PRO A 178 12.99 -17.69 -12.44
CA PRO A 178 14.09 -16.95 -13.07
C PRO A 178 14.80 -16.02 -12.07
N GLY A 179 16.11 -15.83 -12.23
CA GLY A 179 17.03 -15.41 -11.17
C GLY A 179 16.68 -14.09 -10.48
N TRP A 180 16.02 -13.19 -11.19
CA TRP A 180 15.65 -11.86 -10.70
C TRP A 180 14.48 -11.84 -9.71
N GLN A 181 13.46 -12.68 -9.91
CA GLN A 181 12.33 -12.76 -8.98
C GLN A 181 12.78 -13.31 -7.62
N ARG A 182 13.63 -14.33 -7.63
CA ARG A 182 14.24 -14.86 -6.41
C ARG A 182 15.15 -13.86 -5.73
N LEU A 183 15.98 -13.15 -6.51
CA LEU A 183 16.83 -12.07 -6.00
C LEU A 183 15.98 -10.98 -5.34
N PHE A 184 14.89 -10.56 -5.96
CA PHE A 184 13.96 -9.58 -5.40
C PHE A 184 13.46 -10.00 -4.00
N HIS A 185 12.96 -11.23 -3.86
CA HIS A 185 12.43 -11.69 -2.56
C HIS A 185 13.52 -11.80 -1.48
N ARG A 186 14.76 -12.16 -1.85
CA ARG A 186 15.90 -12.17 -0.92
C ARG A 186 16.27 -10.75 -0.48
N LEU A 187 16.42 -9.83 -1.43
CA LEU A 187 16.73 -8.43 -1.14
C LEU A 187 15.63 -7.78 -0.27
N ARG A 188 14.35 -8.03 -0.60
CA ARG A 188 13.21 -7.57 0.18
C ARG A 188 13.27 -8.05 1.63
N LYS A 189 13.57 -9.34 1.85
CA LYS A 189 13.62 -9.93 3.20
C LYS A 189 14.74 -9.30 4.05
N LYS A 190 15.87 -8.92 3.43
CA LYS A 190 17.03 -8.40 4.15
C LYS A 190 17.05 -6.89 4.30
N HIS A 191 16.63 -6.14 3.28
CA HIS A 191 16.78 -4.68 3.22
C HIS A 191 15.45 -3.92 3.28
N GLY A 192 14.31 -4.62 3.28
CA GLY A 192 12.99 -3.99 3.16
C GLY A 192 12.73 -3.50 1.73
N LEU A 193 11.67 -2.72 1.52
CA LEU A 193 11.39 -2.09 0.24
C LEU A 193 11.59 -0.59 0.34
N ARG A 194 12.01 0.04 -0.76
CA ARG A 194 12.01 1.50 -0.88
C ARG A 194 10.58 2.04 -0.73
N GLU A 195 10.38 2.94 0.23
CA GLU A 195 9.14 3.69 0.43
C GLU A 195 9.35 5.12 -0.11
N GLU A 196 8.88 5.41 -1.32
CA GLU A 196 8.91 6.77 -1.85
C GLU A 196 7.57 7.47 -1.61
N TYR A 197 7.62 8.54 -0.81
CA TYR A 197 6.51 9.47 -0.67
C TYR A 197 6.90 10.78 -1.36
N ALA A 198 6.04 11.26 -2.25
CA ALA A 198 6.34 12.45 -3.04
C ALA A 198 6.40 13.74 -2.22
N ASP A 199 5.75 13.77 -1.05
CA ASP A 199 5.89 14.82 -0.04
C ASP A 199 6.18 14.16 1.32
N SER A 200 7.08 14.76 2.10
CA SER A 200 7.32 14.35 3.49
C SER A 200 6.63 15.30 4.46
N LEU A 201 6.02 14.74 5.51
CA LEU A 201 5.42 15.51 6.59
C LEU A 201 6.53 16.02 7.51
N LEU A 202 6.58 17.32 7.76
CA LEU A 202 7.57 17.94 8.63
C LEU A 202 6.96 18.27 9.98
N LEU A 203 7.70 18.00 11.05
CA LEU A 203 7.37 18.42 12.41
C LEU A 203 8.09 19.73 12.72
N CYS A 204 7.32 20.81 12.93
CA CYS A 204 7.88 22.04 13.45
C CYS A 204 8.29 21.83 14.93
N ARG A 205 9.57 22.02 15.26
CA ARG A 205 10.07 21.87 16.63
C ARG A 205 9.58 22.97 17.59
N HIS A 206 9.12 24.10 17.08
CA HIS A 206 8.66 25.23 17.89
C HIS A 206 7.18 25.09 18.31
N CYS A 207 6.29 24.90 17.34
CA CYS A 207 4.85 24.80 17.62
C CYS A 207 4.33 23.35 17.68
N ARG A 208 5.18 22.34 17.41
CA ARG A 208 4.82 20.92 17.34
C ARG A 208 3.74 20.61 16.28
N CYS A 209 3.54 21.51 15.32
CA CYS A 209 2.62 21.27 14.20
C CYS A 209 3.26 20.40 13.13
N LEU A 210 2.47 19.50 12.56
CA LEU A 210 2.82 18.74 11.37
C LEU A 210 2.34 19.50 10.13
N PHE A 211 3.21 19.65 9.13
CA PHE A 211 2.87 20.35 7.90
C PHE A 211 3.59 19.77 6.68
N TRP A 212 2.99 19.95 5.51
CA TRP A 212 3.62 19.64 4.24
C TRP A 212 4.43 20.84 3.76
N LYS A 213 5.71 20.66 3.42
CA LYS A 213 6.47 21.73 2.79
C LYS A 213 5.95 21.94 1.37
N THR A 214 5.21 23.02 1.14
CA THR A 214 4.85 23.44 -0.21
C THR A 214 6.08 24.04 -0.88
N GLY A 215 6.57 23.39 -1.94
CA GLY A 215 7.75 23.88 -2.64
C GLY A 215 7.49 25.24 -3.29
N LYS A 216 8.15 26.28 -2.79
CA LYS A 216 8.83 27.25 -3.67
C LYS A 216 10.32 27.02 -3.48
N THR A 217 10.93 26.22 -4.35
CA THR A 217 12.37 26.29 -4.57
C THR A 217 12.61 27.58 -5.37
N SER A 218 12.72 28.70 -4.67
CA SER A 218 13.43 29.85 -5.22
C SER A 218 14.89 29.43 -5.31
N THR A 219 15.31 28.99 -6.48
CA THR A 219 16.72 28.98 -6.87
C THR A 219 17.23 30.42 -6.78
N VAL A 220 18.20 30.65 -5.90
CA VAL A 220 19.22 31.69 -6.05
C VAL A 220 20.53 30.97 -6.27
#